data_AF-A0A954F324-F1
#
_entry.id   AF-A0A954F324-F1
#
_cell.length_a   1.000
_cell.length_b   1.000
_cell.length_c   1.000
_cell.angle_alpha   90.00
_cell.angle_beta   90.00
_cell.angle_gamma   90.00
#
_symmetry.space_group_name_H-M   'P 1'
#
loop_
_entity.id
_entity.type
_entity.pdbx_description
1 polymer ?
#
loop_
_entity_poly.entity_id
_entity_poly.type
_entity_poly.pdbx_seq_one_letter_code
_entity_poly.pdbx_strand_id
1 'polypeptide(L)'
;GAFPQLIADDGFVRAHFAPDEILWVHGAQSRVRTPRRLMDLVRIKTRSRLGNMELARAYPELWQGKVSAGDSLGSKASGLPARLWPLLPIYAITQVWVRLRARGQAKNLTEYRWERDLSSRT
;
A
#
# COMPACT_ATOMS: atom_id res chain seq x y z
N GLY A 1 -5.57 15.63 -22.11
CA GLY A 1 -6.33 14.55 -21.43
C GLY A 1 -6.39 14.85 -19.94
N ALA A 2 -7.41 14.34 -19.25
CA ALA A 2 -7.55 14.47 -17.79
C ALA A 2 -6.87 13.28 -17.08
N PHE A 3 -6.34 13.51 -15.87
CA PHE A 3 -5.74 12.45 -15.06
C PHE A 3 -6.84 11.50 -14.51
N PRO A 4 -6.62 10.17 -14.51
CA PRO A 4 -7.64 9.23 -14.07
C PRO A 4 -7.93 9.36 -12.58
N GLN A 5 -9.18 9.19 -12.20
CA GLN A 5 -9.59 9.19 -10.80
C GLN A 5 -9.28 7.82 -10.18
N LEU A 6 -8.11 7.69 -9.56
CA LEU A 6 -7.64 6.47 -8.91
C LEU A 6 -7.20 6.76 -7.47
N ILE A 7 -7.25 5.73 -6.62
CA ILE A 7 -6.77 5.76 -5.24
C ILE A 7 -5.25 5.87 -5.20
N ALA A 8 -4.56 5.15 -6.09
CA ALA A 8 -3.11 5.08 -6.21
C ALA A 8 -2.65 5.84 -7.47
N ASP A 9 -2.84 7.16 -7.45
CA ASP A 9 -2.35 8.07 -8.49
C ASP A 9 -0.82 8.03 -8.61
N ASP A 10 -0.13 7.96 -7.48
CA ASP A 10 1.31 7.72 -7.37
C ASP A 10 1.72 6.39 -8.02
N GLY A 11 0.96 5.33 -7.75
CA GLY A 11 1.12 4.01 -8.34
C GLY A 11 0.91 4.04 -9.86
N PHE A 12 -0.10 4.77 -10.34
CA PHE A 12 -0.37 4.94 -11.76
C PHE A 12 0.78 5.63 -12.48
N VAL A 13 1.27 6.77 -11.97
CA VAL A 13 2.43 7.46 -12.55
C VAL A 13 3.64 6.55 -12.55
N ARG A 14 3.95 5.93 -11.40
CA ARG A 14 5.08 5.00 -11.28
C ARG A 14 4.95 3.83 -12.25
N ALA A 15 3.75 3.36 -12.59
CA ALA A 15 3.55 2.22 -13.46
C ALA A 15 4.00 2.45 -14.91
N HIS A 16 4.05 3.70 -15.37
CA HIS A 16 4.47 4.06 -16.73
C HIS A 16 5.98 4.03 -16.97
N PHE A 17 6.77 3.99 -15.90
CA PHE A 17 8.23 4.00 -15.98
C PHE A 17 8.82 2.60 -15.76
N ALA A 18 9.86 2.29 -16.52
CA ALA A 18 10.73 1.15 -16.29
C ALA A 18 11.54 1.33 -14.99
N PRO A 19 12.01 0.24 -14.35
CA PRO A 19 12.76 0.34 -13.10
C PRO A 19 14.02 1.22 -13.19
N ASP A 20 14.68 1.25 -14.35
CA ASP A 20 15.89 2.02 -14.65
C ASP A 20 15.62 3.52 -14.91
N GLU A 21 14.37 3.88 -15.23
CA GLU A 21 13.93 5.28 -15.34
C GLU A 21 13.60 5.90 -13.97
N ILE A 22 13.50 5.08 -12.91
CA ILE A 22 13.18 5.54 -11.55
C ILE A 22 14.46 5.71 -10.74
N LEU A 23 14.82 6.97 -10.49
CA LEU A 23 16.04 7.33 -9.76
C LEU A 23 15.75 7.67 -8.29
N TRP A 24 16.71 7.35 -7.42
CA TRP A 24 16.70 7.79 -6.03
C TRP A 24 17.42 9.13 -5.92
N VAL A 25 16.74 10.15 -5.40
CA VAL A 25 17.36 11.45 -5.17
C VAL A 25 18.15 11.41 -3.87
N HIS A 26 19.48 11.31 -3.99
CA HIS A 26 20.38 11.34 -2.84
C HIS A 26 20.28 12.67 -2.09
N GLY A 27 20.19 12.61 -0.76
CA GLY A 27 20.05 13.79 0.10
C GLY A 27 18.61 14.28 0.28
N ALA A 28 17.64 13.80 -0.51
CA ALA A 28 16.23 14.08 -0.26
C ALA A 28 15.77 13.37 1.03
N GLN A 29 15.13 14.12 1.93
CA GLN A 29 14.59 13.60 3.19
C GLN A 29 13.10 13.92 3.30
N SER A 30 12.33 12.96 3.79
CA SER A 30 10.92 13.14 4.13
C SER A 30 10.70 12.69 5.57
N ARG A 31 10.01 13.53 6.34
CA ARG A 31 9.64 13.23 7.73
C ARG A 31 8.18 12.83 7.77
N VAL A 32 7.92 11.54 7.94
CA VAL A 32 6.57 10.97 8.08
C VAL A 32 6.33 10.61 9.53
N ARG A 33 5.18 11.01 10.09
CA ARG A 33 4.76 10.62 11.44
C ARG A 33 4.04 9.28 11.40
N THR A 34 4.47 8.34 12.22
CA THR A 34 3.80 7.05 12.36
C THR A 34 2.45 7.23 13.05
N PRO A 35 1.38 6.57 12.60
CA PRO A 35 0.10 6.57 13.30
C PRO A 35 0.27 6.08 14.75
N ARG A 36 -0.47 6.71 15.68
CA ARG A 36 -0.42 6.36 17.12
C ARG A 36 -1.26 5.14 17.46
N ARG A 37 -2.24 4.79 16.62
CA ARG A 37 -3.18 3.68 16.87
C ARG A 37 -3.07 2.62 15.77
N LEU A 38 -3.19 1.36 16.17
CA LEU A 38 -3.21 0.23 15.24
C LEU A 38 -4.30 0.38 14.18
N MET A 39 -5.48 0.89 14.56
CA MET A 39 -6.58 1.09 13.62
C MET A 39 -6.23 2.08 12.51
N ASP A 40 -5.49 3.15 12.82
CA ASP A 40 -5.06 4.14 11.83
C ASP A 40 -4.06 3.50 10.85
N LEU A 41 -3.13 2.69 11.37
CA LEU A 41 -2.21 1.91 10.55
C LEU A 41 -2.97 0.96 9.61
N VAL A 42 -3.96 0.23 10.14
CA VAL A 42 -4.81 -0.67 9.34
C VAL A 42 -5.54 0.12 8.25
N ARG A 43 -6.11 1.29 8.56
CA ARG A 43 -6.80 2.15 7.60
C ARG A 43 -5.88 2.58 6.45
N ILE A 44 -4.70 3.10 6.78
CA ILE A 44 -3.70 3.56 5.80
C ILE A 44 -3.24 2.39 4.92
N LYS A 45 -2.90 1.24 5.52
CA LYS A 45 -2.45 0.05 4.78
C LYS A 45 -3.57 -0.57 3.94
N THR A 46 -4.82 -0.52 4.41
CA THR A 46 -5.99 -0.94 3.63
C THR A 46 -6.16 -0.04 2.40
N ARG A 47 -6.09 1.29 2.54
CA ARG A 47 -6.19 2.24 1.40
C ARG A 47 -5.10 1.98 0.36
N SER A 48 -3.84 1.87 0.79
CA SER A 48 -2.72 1.58 -0.12
C SER A 48 -2.94 0.28 -0.88
N ARG A 49 -3.38 -0.78 -0.19
CA ARG A 49 -3.68 -2.05 -0.84
C ARG A 49 -4.87 -1.96 -1.79
N LEU A 50 -5.91 -1.22 -1.40
CA LEU A 50 -7.10 -1.02 -2.22
C LEU A 50 -6.73 -0.30 -3.52
N GLY A 51 -5.89 0.72 -3.48
CA GLY A 51 -5.40 1.40 -4.67
C GLY A 51 -4.56 0.52 -5.58
N ASN A 52 -3.70 -0.33 -5.02
CA ASN A 52 -2.99 -1.33 -5.83
C ASN A 52 -3.95 -2.31 -6.52
N MET A 53 -5.02 -2.72 -5.81
CA MET A 53 -6.04 -3.62 -6.37
C MET A 53 -6.87 -2.94 -7.47
N GLU A 54 -7.23 -1.67 -7.27
CA GLU A 54 -7.94 -0.86 -8.27
C GLU A 54 -7.08 -0.67 -9.52
N LEU A 55 -5.83 -0.23 -9.36
CA LEU A 55 -4.89 -0.03 -10.46
C LEU A 55 -4.67 -1.34 -11.24
N ALA A 56 -4.47 -2.47 -10.56
CA ALA A 56 -4.31 -3.77 -11.20
C ALA A 56 -5.54 -4.24 -11.98
N ARG A 57 -6.75 -3.82 -11.57
CA ARG A 57 -8.00 -4.13 -12.28
C ARG A 57 -8.26 -3.18 -13.46
N ALA A 58 -7.98 -1.90 -13.28
CA ALA A 58 -8.27 -0.86 -14.27
C ALA A 58 -7.20 -0.80 -15.39
N TYR A 59 -5.93 -1.09 -15.07
CA TYR A 59 -4.79 -1.03 -15.97
C TYR A 59 -3.91 -2.28 -15.84
N PRO A 60 -4.43 -3.46 -16.21
CA PRO A 60 -3.72 -4.72 -16.05
C PRO A 60 -2.39 -4.74 -16.82
N GLU A 61 -2.30 -4.11 -17.98
CA GLU A 61 -1.09 -3.99 -18.80
C GLU A 61 0.05 -3.25 -18.08
N LEU A 62 -0.28 -2.19 -17.32
CA LEU A 62 0.70 -1.43 -16.55
C LEU A 62 1.16 -2.19 -15.28
N TRP A 63 0.37 -3.17 -14.82
CA TRP A 63 0.62 -3.90 -13.59
C TRP A 63 1.34 -5.24 -13.78
N GLN A 64 1.25 -5.85 -14.98
CA GLN A 64 1.75 -7.19 -15.30
C GLN A 64 3.25 -7.42 -15.03
N GLY A 65 4.09 -6.36 -15.00
CA GLY A 65 5.51 -6.46 -14.65
C GLY A 65 5.88 -6.07 -13.21
N LYS A 66 4.92 -5.60 -12.40
CA LYS A 66 5.18 -5.02 -11.06
C LYS A 66 4.63 -5.85 -9.90
N VAL A 67 4.11 -7.04 -10.19
CA VAL A 67 3.89 -8.06 -9.17
C VAL A 67 5.27 -8.53 -8.71
N SER A 68 5.92 -7.78 -7.83
CA SER A 68 6.97 -8.35 -7.00
C SER A 68 6.33 -9.58 -6.35
N ALA A 69 6.81 -10.75 -6.76
CA ALA A 69 6.48 -12.03 -6.15
C ALA A 69 6.44 -11.78 -4.65
N GLY A 70 5.24 -11.85 -4.07
CA GLY A 70 5.01 -11.32 -2.74
C GLY A 70 5.99 -12.00 -1.82
N ASP A 71 7.00 -11.25 -1.34
CA ASP A 71 7.95 -11.72 -0.35
C ASP A 71 7.13 -12.37 0.75
N SER A 72 7.18 -13.70 0.75
CA SER A 72 6.35 -14.51 1.60
C SER A 72 6.66 -14.10 3.03
N LEU A 73 5.67 -14.17 3.92
CA LEU A 73 5.89 -13.95 5.36
C LEU A 73 7.11 -14.73 5.86
N GLY A 74 7.38 -15.90 5.29
CA GLY A 74 8.57 -16.71 5.54
C GLY A 74 9.90 -16.04 5.15
N SER A 75 9.99 -15.45 3.94
CA SER A 75 11.19 -14.72 3.50
C SER A 75 11.51 -13.50 4.38
N LYS A 76 10.49 -12.86 4.96
CA LYS A 76 10.67 -11.74 5.88
C LYS A 76 11.01 -12.18 7.30
N ALA A 77 10.58 -13.39 7.69
CA ALA A 77 10.81 -13.93 9.02
C ALA A 77 12.19 -14.58 9.18
N SER A 78 12.76 -15.13 8.10
CA SER A 78 14.05 -15.83 8.13
C SER A 78 15.23 -14.94 8.53
N GLY A 79 15.14 -13.62 8.29
CA GLY A 79 16.16 -12.65 8.69
C GLY A 79 15.94 -12.03 10.08
N LEU A 80 14.87 -12.39 10.81
CA LEU A 80 14.55 -11.75 12.08
C LEU A 80 15.24 -12.43 13.27
N PRO A 81 15.83 -11.66 14.20
CA PRO A 81 16.38 -12.22 15.42
C PRO A 81 15.29 -12.93 16.24
N ALA A 82 15.64 -14.06 16.86
CA ALA A 82 14.70 -14.93 17.60
C ALA A 82 13.89 -14.18 18.67
N ARG A 83 14.45 -13.13 19.27
CA ARG A 83 13.78 -12.27 20.26
C ARG A 83 12.51 -11.60 19.71
N LEU A 84 12.39 -11.40 18.40
CA LEU A 84 11.24 -10.78 17.76
C LEU A 84 10.18 -11.79 17.31
N TRP A 85 10.45 -13.10 17.40
CA TRP A 85 9.51 -14.13 16.99
C TRP A 85 8.15 -14.06 17.71
N PRO A 86 8.08 -13.73 19.02
CA PRO A 86 6.79 -13.53 19.69
C PRO A 86 5.93 -12.41 19.09
N LEU A 87 6.51 -11.51 18.29
CA LEU A 87 5.78 -10.43 17.61
C LEU A 87 5.25 -10.84 16.23
N LEU A 88 5.71 -11.96 15.67
CA LEU A 88 5.25 -12.46 14.37
C LEU A 88 3.72 -12.69 14.32
N PRO A 89 3.06 -13.25 15.36
CA PRO A 89 1.61 -13.40 15.36
C PRO A 89 0.89 -12.04 15.28
N ILE A 90 1.35 -11.03 16.02
CA ILE A 90 0.76 -9.68 16.00
C ILE A 90 0.87 -9.07 14.60
N TYR A 91 2.05 -9.20 13.99
CA TYR A 91 2.26 -8.76 12.62
C TYR A 91 1.36 -9.50 11.62
N ALA A 92 1.29 -10.83 11.73
CA ALA A 92 0.46 -11.67 10.87
C ALA A 92 -1.02 -11.31 10.98
N ILE A 93 -1.55 -11.17 12.21
CA ILE A 93 -2.93 -10.76 12.47
C ILE A 93 -3.21 -9.39 11.83
N THR A 94 -2.32 -8.43 11.99
CA THR A 94 -2.46 -7.09 11.40
C THR A 94 -2.55 -7.18 9.87
N GLN A 95 -1.70 -7.99 9.25
CA GLN A 95 -1.70 -8.18 7.79
C GLN A 95 -2.95 -8.91 7.28
N VAL A 96 -3.44 -9.90 8.03
CA VAL A 96 -4.71 -10.58 7.74
C VAL A 96 -5.86 -9.59 7.85
N TRP A 97 -5.88 -8.75 8.88
CA TRP A 97 -6.94 -7.77 9.08
C TRP A 97 -6.98 -6.74 7.95
N VAL A 98 -5.83 -6.18 7.56
CA VAL A 98 -5.70 -5.30 6.38
C VAL A 98 -6.21 -5.99 5.11
N ARG A 99 -5.90 -7.28 4.94
CA ARG A 99 -6.32 -8.10 3.78
C ARG A 99 -7.83 -8.27 3.71
N LEU A 100 -8.46 -8.65 4.82
CA LEU A 100 -9.90 -8.85 4.89
C LEU A 100 -10.63 -7.52 4.66
N ARG A 101 -10.17 -6.45 5.30
CA ARG A 101 -10.76 -5.11 5.13
C ARG A 101 -10.64 -4.61 3.69
N ALA A 102 -9.48 -4.75 3.07
CA ALA A 102 -9.27 -4.37 1.67
C ALA A 102 -10.15 -5.20 0.71
N ARG A 103 -10.27 -6.51 0.93
CA ARG A 103 -11.16 -7.37 0.12
C ARG A 103 -12.64 -6.99 0.27
N GLY A 104 -13.08 -6.66 1.48
CA GLY A 104 -14.43 -6.17 1.73
C GLY A 104 -14.70 -4.86 0.98
N GLN A 105 -13.81 -3.87 1.13
CA GLN A 105 -13.94 -2.57 0.46
C GLN A 105 -13.78 -2.66 -1.06
N ALA A 106 -12.98 -3.61 -1.56
CA ALA A 106 -12.78 -3.83 -3.00
C ALA A 106 -14.03 -4.30 -3.74
N LYS A 107 -15.09 -4.72 -3.03
CA LYS A 107 -16.40 -5.02 -3.63
C LYS A 107 -17.18 -3.76 -3.98
N ASN A 108 -16.94 -2.66 -3.26
CA ASN A 108 -17.65 -1.39 -3.40
C ASN A 108 -16.76 -0.30 -4.04
N LEU A 109 -15.73 -0.70 -4.80
CA LEU A 109 -14.77 0.23 -5.41
C LEU A 109 -15.43 1.23 -6.37
N THR A 110 -16.56 0.87 -6.98
CA THR A 110 -17.38 1.75 -7.81
C THR A 110 -17.90 2.99 -7.08
N GLU A 111 -17.95 2.98 -5.75
CA GLU A 111 -18.38 4.11 -4.91
C GLU A 111 -17.21 4.80 -4.19
N TYR A 112 -15.95 4.46 -4.49
CA TYR A 112 -14.83 5.06 -3.78
C TYR A 112 -14.69 6.55 -4.12
N ARG A 113 -15.17 7.40 -3.21
CA ARG A 113 -14.98 8.84 -3.22
C ARG A 113 -13.73 9.17 -2.41
N TRP A 114 -12.78 9.88 -3.02
CA TRP A 114 -11.53 10.30 -2.36
C TRP A 114 -11.82 11.01 -1.03
N GLU A 115 -11.54 10.33 0.09
CA GLU A 115 -11.62 10.92 1.43
C GLU A 115 -10.46 11.91 1.57
N ARG A 116 -10.77 13.22 1.50
CA ARG A 116 -9.87 14.30 1.89
C ARG A 116 -9.68 14.26 3.40
N ASP A 117 -8.46 14.04 3.84
CA ASP A 117 -8.11 14.24 5.24
C ASP A 117 -8.03 15.75 5.51
N LEU A 118 -9.08 16.28 6.15
CA LEU A 118 -9.18 17.68 6.55
C LEU A 118 -8.61 17.91 7.97
N SER A 119 -8.15 16.86 8.67
CA SER A 119 -7.79 16.93 10.09
C SER A 119 -6.49 17.68 10.40
N SER A 120 -5.69 18.02 9.39
CA SER A 120 -4.39 18.68 9.54
C SER A 120 -4.43 20.22 9.49
N ARG A 121 -5.61 20.85 9.39
CA ARG A 121 -5.77 22.31 9.21
C ARG A 121 -6.28 23.08 10.43
N THR A 122 -6.16 22.54 11.63
CA THR A 122 -6.43 23.26 12.89
C THR A 122 -5.25 23.18 13.83
#